data_AF-D6SMC4-F1
#
_entry.id   AF-D6SMC4-F1
#
_cell.length_a   1.000
_cell.length_b   1.000
_cell.length_c   1.000
_cell.angle_alpha   90.00
_cell.angle_beta   90.00
_cell.angle_gamma   90.00
#
_symmetry.space_group_name_H-M   'P 1'
#
loop_
_entity.id
_entity.type
_entity.pdbx_description
1 polymer ?
#
loop_
_entity_poly.entity_id
_entity_poly.type
_entity_poly.pdbx_seq_one_letter_code
_entity_poly.pdbx_strand_id
1 'polypeptide(L)'
;MKARPDYFGKLEELSDLLQNEQDLVVVGKYFLDNLSDDRNFISAGKLVKDKMIKQVLKEVGKQFVSPDAKITNMLITYIKEFDFYHGPLFLGGKPSSFFYYTKLQIGMAMIIQGMGNNSNTSFVRFRAAKLPGKGFAVVPHNPTIQ
;
A
#
# COMPACT_ATOMS: atom_id res chain seq x y z
N MET A 1 19.28 -23.21 -12.82
CA MET A 1 18.56 -22.32 -11.88
C MET A 1 18.52 -20.93 -12.48
N LYS A 2 17.34 -20.31 -12.69
CA LYS A 2 17.29 -18.88 -13.04
C LYS A 2 17.67 -18.08 -11.80
N ALA A 3 18.55 -17.09 -11.94
CA ALA A 3 18.85 -16.16 -10.84
C ALA A 3 17.56 -15.49 -10.38
N ARG A 4 17.41 -15.30 -9.06
CA ARG A 4 16.27 -14.55 -8.52
C ARG A 4 16.38 -13.09 -8.95
N PRO A 5 15.29 -12.46 -9.43
CA PRO A 5 15.28 -11.02 -9.70
C PRO A 5 15.65 -10.22 -8.45
N ASP A 6 16.36 -9.10 -8.66
CA ASP A 6 16.86 -8.21 -7.60
C ASP A 6 15.75 -7.73 -6.62
N TYR A 7 14.53 -7.51 -7.12
CA TYR A 7 13.41 -7.04 -6.28
C TYR A 7 12.91 -8.06 -5.24
N PHE A 8 13.29 -9.34 -5.33
CA PHE A 8 12.84 -10.35 -4.37
C PHE A 8 13.32 -10.04 -2.95
N GLY A 9 14.62 -9.74 -2.80
CA GLY A 9 15.18 -9.37 -1.50
C GLY A 9 14.56 -8.09 -0.95
N LYS A 10 14.27 -7.13 -1.85
CA LYS A 10 13.62 -5.87 -1.49
C LYS A 10 12.20 -6.06 -0.96
N LEU A 11 11.43 -7.01 -1.50
CA LEU A 11 10.10 -7.34 -0.98
C LEU A 11 10.18 -8.09 0.35
N GLU A 12 11.16 -8.96 0.55
CA GLU A 12 11.39 -9.60 1.85
C GLU A 12 11.75 -8.58 2.93
N GLU A 13 12.63 -7.62 2.61
CA GLU A 13 13.01 -6.53 3.52
C GLU A 13 11.82 -5.59 3.80
N LEU A 14 11.06 -5.17 2.78
CA LEU A 14 9.85 -4.37 2.99
C LEU A 14 8.84 -5.10 3.87
N SER A 15 8.69 -6.41 3.71
CA SER A 15 7.83 -7.25 4.55
C SER A 15 8.27 -7.24 6.02
N ASP A 16 9.57 -7.30 6.28
CA ASP A 16 10.13 -7.21 7.64
C ASP A 16 9.90 -5.83 8.26
N LEU A 17 10.27 -4.77 7.53
CA LEU A 17 10.04 -3.37 7.92
C LEU A 17 8.56 -3.10 8.22
N LEU A 18 7.65 -3.57 7.36
CA LEU A 18 6.22 -3.37 7.54
C LEU A 18 5.69 -4.02 8.84
N GLN A 19 6.30 -5.09 9.33
CA GLN A 19 5.87 -5.78 10.54
C GLN A 19 6.50 -5.18 11.80
N ASN A 20 7.79 -4.84 11.75
CA ASN A 20 8.59 -4.59 12.93
C ASN A 20 8.90 -3.11 13.16
N GLU A 21 8.96 -2.29 12.10
CA GLU A 21 9.31 -0.88 12.22
C GLU A 21 8.16 -0.09 12.87
N GLN A 22 8.50 0.83 13.77
CA GLN A 22 7.55 1.73 14.41
C GLN A 22 7.41 3.03 13.60
N ASP A 23 8.51 3.51 13.00
CA ASP A 23 8.48 4.67 12.13
C ASP A 23 7.97 4.30 10.72
N LEU A 24 6.67 4.53 10.49
CA LEU A 24 6.03 4.25 9.22
C LEU A 24 6.62 5.05 8.04
N VAL A 25 7.31 6.16 8.30
CA VAL A 25 7.99 6.94 7.26
C VAL A 25 9.13 6.14 6.65
N VAL A 26 9.89 5.41 7.49
CA VAL A 26 10.99 4.54 7.05
C VAL A 26 10.46 3.46 6.09
N VAL A 27 9.34 2.82 6.47
CA VAL A 27 8.72 1.77 5.65
C VAL A 27 8.23 2.33 4.30
N GLY A 28 7.54 3.47 4.33
CA GLY A 28 7.01 4.09 3.11
C GLY A 28 8.12 4.58 2.18
N LYS A 29 9.15 5.24 2.71
CA LYS A 29 10.33 5.65 1.94
C LYS A 29 11.05 4.47 1.33
N TYR A 30 11.25 3.39 2.08
CA TYR A 30 11.88 2.19 1.55
C TYR A 30 11.16 1.69 0.29
N PHE A 31 9.82 1.60 0.33
CA PHE A 31 9.04 1.20 -0.85
C PHE A 31 9.21 2.14 -2.04
N LEU A 32 9.15 3.46 -1.81
CA LEU A 32 9.28 4.45 -2.87
C LEU A 32 10.70 4.45 -3.46
N ASP A 33 11.73 4.42 -2.63
CA ASP A 33 13.12 4.56 -3.07
C ASP A 33 13.66 3.28 -3.75
N ASN A 34 13.16 2.11 -3.36
CA ASN A 34 13.73 0.82 -3.78
C ASN A 34 12.85 0.01 -4.75
N LEU A 35 11.53 0.25 -4.78
CA LEU A 35 10.59 -0.58 -5.54
C LEU A 35 9.78 0.21 -6.56
N SER A 36 9.30 1.43 -6.25
CA SER A 36 8.29 2.08 -7.11
C SER A 36 8.75 2.35 -8.54
N ASP A 37 10.05 2.53 -8.75
CA ASP A 37 10.67 2.81 -10.05
C ASP A 37 11.51 1.64 -10.61
N ASP A 38 11.55 0.49 -9.91
CA ASP A 38 12.27 -0.70 -10.36
C ASP A 38 11.50 -1.39 -11.50
N ARG A 39 12.09 -1.39 -12.70
CA ARG A 39 11.46 -1.96 -13.91
C ARG A 39 11.18 -3.45 -13.80
N ASN A 40 12.03 -4.22 -13.11
CA ASN A 40 11.82 -5.66 -12.93
C ASN A 40 10.64 -5.91 -11.98
N PHE A 41 10.51 -5.09 -10.94
CA PHE A 41 9.36 -5.11 -10.05
C PHE A 41 8.06 -4.73 -10.77
N ILE A 42 8.04 -3.61 -11.50
CA ILE A 42 6.86 -3.14 -12.25
C ILE A 42 6.40 -4.19 -13.27
N SER A 43 7.33 -4.78 -14.02
CA SER A 43 7.02 -5.77 -15.06
C SER A 43 6.63 -7.15 -14.54
N ALA A 44 6.94 -7.47 -13.28
CA ALA A 44 6.54 -8.73 -12.65
C ALA A 44 5.04 -8.77 -12.31
N GLY A 45 4.43 -7.60 -12.14
CA GLY A 45 3.05 -7.49 -11.72
C GLY A 45 2.04 -7.61 -12.87
N LYS A 46 0.81 -7.98 -12.53
CA LYS A 46 -0.35 -7.95 -13.45
C LYS A 46 -1.42 -7.01 -12.92
N LEU A 47 -2.04 -6.25 -13.80
CA LEU A 47 -3.19 -5.43 -13.45
C LEU A 47 -4.38 -6.34 -13.09
N VAL A 48 -5.00 -6.06 -11.95
CA VAL A 48 -6.15 -6.81 -11.43
C VAL A 48 -7.24 -5.87 -10.90
N LYS A 49 -8.42 -6.42 -10.65
CA LYS A 49 -9.47 -5.78 -9.86
C LYS A 49 -9.63 -6.57 -8.57
N ASP A 50 -9.48 -5.93 -7.41
CA ASP A 50 -9.73 -6.57 -6.13
C ASP A 50 -10.68 -5.72 -5.27
N LYS A 51 -11.81 -6.33 -4.86
CA LYS A 51 -12.86 -5.65 -4.09
C LYS A 51 -12.43 -5.37 -2.65
N MET A 52 -11.63 -6.25 -2.05
CA MET A 52 -11.16 -6.11 -0.68
C MET A 52 -10.19 -4.94 -0.59
N ILE A 53 -9.19 -4.89 -1.48
CA ILE A 53 -8.23 -3.79 -1.55
C ILE A 53 -8.95 -2.45 -1.74
N LYS A 54 -9.91 -2.38 -2.67
CA LYS A 54 -10.73 -1.17 -2.88
C LYS A 54 -11.51 -0.76 -1.63
N GLN A 55 -12.09 -1.71 -0.91
CA GLN A 55 -12.87 -1.42 0.30
C GLN A 55 -11.98 -0.93 1.44
N VAL A 56 -10.83 -1.58 1.67
CA VAL A 56 -9.85 -1.17 2.69
C VAL A 56 -9.38 0.25 2.45
N LEU A 57 -8.99 0.57 1.22
CA LEU A 57 -8.50 1.91 0.88
C LEU A 57 -9.60 2.96 0.96
N LYS A 58 -10.88 2.57 0.82
CA LYS A 58 -12.01 3.47 1.06
C LYS A 58 -12.13 3.82 2.53
N GLU A 59 -11.98 2.85 3.43
CA GLU A 59 -12.00 3.10 4.88
C GLU A 59 -10.79 3.93 5.33
N VAL A 60 -9.60 3.64 4.79
CA VAL A 60 -8.41 4.49 4.97
C VAL A 60 -8.69 5.93 4.54
N GLY A 61 -9.27 6.14 3.35
CA GLY A 61 -9.64 7.46 2.86
C GLY A 61 -10.65 8.18 3.76
N LYS A 62 -11.68 7.47 4.22
CA LYS A 62 -12.68 8.04 5.15
C LYS A 62 -12.07 8.54 6.45
N GLN A 63 -11.14 7.77 6.99
CA GLN A 63 -10.54 8.05 8.29
C GLN A 63 -9.45 9.11 8.23
N PHE A 64 -8.67 9.17 7.14
CA PHE A 64 -7.45 10.00 7.07
C PHE A 64 -7.47 11.10 6.01
N VAL A 65 -8.52 11.18 5.20
CA VAL A 65 -8.70 12.26 4.21
C VAL A 65 -9.96 13.04 4.49
N SER A 66 -11.13 12.42 4.37
CA SER A 66 -12.43 13.01 4.72
C SER A 66 -13.52 11.93 4.72
N PRO A 67 -14.61 12.07 5.49
CA PRO A 67 -15.71 11.10 5.51
C PRO A 67 -16.30 10.76 4.13
N ASP A 68 -16.23 11.71 3.19
CA ASP A 68 -16.72 11.57 1.81
C ASP A 68 -15.63 11.22 0.79
N ALA A 69 -14.44 10.82 1.25
CA ALA A 69 -13.32 10.49 0.38
C ALA A 69 -13.69 9.43 -0.67
N LYS A 70 -13.47 9.78 -1.94
CA LYS A 70 -13.70 8.90 -3.09
C LYS A 70 -12.38 8.36 -3.61
N ILE A 71 -12.39 7.11 -4.06
CA ILE A 71 -11.28 6.51 -4.80
C ILE A 71 -11.47 6.83 -6.29
N THR A 72 -10.48 7.44 -6.91
CA THR A 72 -10.43 7.65 -8.36
C THR A 72 -9.09 7.16 -8.92
N ASN A 73 -9.08 6.84 -10.23
CA ASN A 73 -7.89 6.47 -11.00
C ASN A 73 -7.01 5.38 -10.34
N MET A 74 -7.64 4.43 -9.67
CA MET A 74 -6.97 3.34 -8.96
C MET A 74 -6.46 2.30 -9.95
N LEU A 75 -5.17 1.99 -9.85
CA LEU A 75 -4.54 0.85 -10.53
C LEU A 75 -4.05 -0.13 -9.46
N ILE A 76 -4.39 -1.40 -9.64
CA ILE A 76 -3.96 -2.47 -8.72
C ILE A 76 -3.09 -3.42 -9.52
N THR A 77 -1.84 -3.50 -9.13
CA THR A 77 -0.87 -4.45 -9.64
C THR A 77 -0.69 -5.56 -8.62
N TYR A 78 -0.76 -6.82 -9.08
CA TYR A 78 -0.59 -8.01 -8.25
C TYR A 78 0.64 -8.80 -8.69
N ILE A 79 1.50 -9.13 -7.73
CA ILE A 79 2.69 -9.96 -7.89
C ILE A 79 2.41 -11.30 -7.21
N LYS A 80 2.31 -12.36 -8.01
CA LYS A 80 1.82 -13.67 -7.57
C LYS A 80 2.77 -14.36 -6.60
N GLU A 81 4.07 -14.23 -6.82
CA GLU A 81 5.14 -14.90 -6.08
C GLU A 81 5.13 -14.50 -4.59
N PHE A 82 4.75 -13.25 -4.31
CA PHE A 82 4.70 -12.69 -2.96
C PHE A 82 3.29 -12.55 -2.39
N ASP A 83 2.26 -12.86 -3.19
CA ASP A 83 0.86 -12.56 -2.87
C ASP A 83 0.72 -11.09 -2.41
N PHE A 84 1.24 -10.21 -3.26
CA PHE A 84 1.49 -8.80 -2.96
C PHE A 84 0.74 -7.91 -3.94
N TYR A 85 0.05 -6.92 -3.40
CA TYR A 85 -0.70 -5.92 -4.16
C TYR A 85 -0.06 -4.55 -3.96
N HIS A 86 0.03 -3.75 -5.02
CA HIS A 86 0.44 -2.36 -4.92
C HIS A 86 -0.18 -1.52 -6.03
N GLY A 87 -0.06 -0.20 -5.91
CA GLY A 87 -0.31 0.69 -7.04
C GLY A 87 -0.70 2.10 -6.63
N PRO A 88 -0.79 2.99 -7.63
CA PRO A 88 -1.25 4.35 -7.43
C PRO A 88 -2.78 4.44 -7.38
N LEU A 89 -3.27 5.46 -6.68
CA LEU A 89 -4.66 5.87 -6.68
C LEU A 89 -4.77 7.34 -6.27
N PHE A 90 -5.97 7.89 -6.41
CA PHE A 90 -6.34 9.13 -5.76
C PHE A 90 -7.34 8.85 -4.66
N LEU A 91 -7.04 9.31 -3.44
CA LEU A 91 -7.90 9.23 -2.27
C LEU A 91 -8.42 10.62 -1.92
N GLY A 92 -9.72 10.86 -2.16
CA GLY A 92 -10.32 12.18 -1.94
C GLY A 92 -9.65 13.29 -2.77
N GLY A 93 -9.20 12.96 -3.99
CA GLY A 93 -8.47 13.87 -4.86
C GLY A 93 -6.98 14.03 -4.53
N LYS A 94 -6.48 13.39 -3.48
CA LYS A 94 -5.05 13.41 -3.10
C LYS A 94 -4.30 12.28 -3.80
N PRO A 95 -3.16 12.55 -4.47
CA PRO A 95 -2.29 11.50 -4.97
C PRO A 95 -1.87 10.57 -3.84
N SER A 96 -1.91 9.27 -4.10
CA SER A 96 -1.63 8.25 -3.10
C SER A 96 -1.02 7.03 -3.75
N SER A 97 -0.32 6.24 -2.95
CA SER A 97 0.14 4.89 -3.31
C SER A 97 -0.18 3.94 -2.18
N PHE A 98 -0.30 2.64 -2.49
CA PHE A 98 -0.46 1.62 -1.48
C PHE A 98 0.34 0.37 -1.80
N PHE A 99 0.56 -0.44 -0.78
CA PHE A 99 0.94 -1.84 -0.93
C PHE A 99 0.32 -2.72 0.17
N TYR A 100 0.21 -4.01 -0.07
CA TYR A 100 -0.42 -4.97 0.83
C TYR A 100 0.09 -6.40 0.59
N TYR A 101 0.47 -7.08 1.68
CA TYR A 101 0.83 -8.50 1.71
C TYR A 101 -0.34 -9.33 2.22
N THR A 102 -0.94 -10.16 1.38
CA THR A 102 -2.10 -10.99 1.75
C THR A 102 -1.77 -11.98 2.85
N LYS A 103 -0.61 -12.65 2.75
CA LYS A 103 -0.17 -13.66 3.74
C LYS A 103 -0.04 -13.07 5.14
N LEU A 104 0.42 -11.83 5.23
CA LEU A 104 0.61 -11.10 6.49
C LEU A 104 -0.64 -10.32 6.92
N GLN A 105 -1.62 -10.19 6.02
CA GLN A 105 -2.83 -9.40 6.21
C GLN A 105 -2.55 -7.95 6.60
N ILE A 106 -1.44 -7.40 6.12
CA ILE A 106 -0.94 -6.06 6.47
C ILE A 106 -0.51 -5.30 5.22
N GLY A 107 -0.77 -4.00 5.21
CA GLY A 107 -0.40 -3.10 4.14
C GLY A 107 -0.14 -1.70 4.64
N MET A 108 0.22 -0.84 3.71
CA MET A 108 0.41 0.58 3.95
C MET A 108 -0.20 1.41 2.82
N ALA A 109 -0.79 2.54 3.18
CA ALA A 109 -1.14 3.61 2.24
C ALA A 109 -0.29 4.85 2.54
N MET A 110 0.19 5.50 1.49
CA MET A 110 0.95 6.74 1.52
C MET A 110 0.10 7.80 0.82
N ILE A 111 -0.29 8.85 1.54
CA ILE A 111 -1.27 9.85 1.07
C ILE A 111 -0.61 11.22 1.11
N ILE A 112 -0.45 11.86 -0.05
CA ILE A 112 0.11 13.20 -0.14
C ILE A 112 -0.96 14.21 0.28
N GLN A 113 -0.81 14.78 1.47
CA GLN A 113 -1.78 15.67 2.09
C GLN A 113 -1.68 17.11 1.59
N GLY A 114 -0.48 17.55 1.20
CA GLY A 114 -0.20 18.88 0.66
C GLY A 114 0.91 18.86 -0.39
N MET A 115 0.91 19.85 -1.29
CA MET A 115 1.97 20.08 -2.29
C MET A 115 2.58 21.47 -2.09
N GLY A 116 3.87 21.62 -2.34
CA GLY A 116 4.61 22.88 -2.15
C GLY A 116 5.34 22.95 -0.81
N ASN A 117 5.51 24.15 -0.26
CA ASN A 117 6.37 24.41 0.90
C ASN A 117 5.93 23.72 2.21
N ASN A 118 4.70 23.21 2.28
CA ASN A 118 4.17 22.42 3.39
C ASN A 118 3.76 21.01 2.92
N SER A 119 4.61 20.36 2.12
CA SER A 119 4.38 18.98 1.70
C SER A 119 4.41 18.05 2.91
N ASN A 120 3.27 17.42 3.19
CA ASN A 120 3.16 16.39 4.20
C ASN A 120 2.53 15.14 3.57
N THR A 121 3.00 13.97 4.03
CA THR A 121 2.51 12.66 3.63
C THR A 121 2.03 11.91 4.86
N SER A 122 0.80 11.41 4.81
CA SER A 122 0.31 10.48 5.82
C SER A 122 0.73 9.06 5.44
N PHE A 123 1.42 8.39 6.36
CA PHE A 123 1.77 6.97 6.25
C PHE A 123 0.82 6.18 7.15
N VAL A 124 -0.03 5.35 6.54
CA VAL A 124 -1.09 4.61 7.22
C VAL A 124 -0.81 3.12 7.07
N ARG A 125 -0.40 2.46 8.16
CA ARG A 125 -0.41 1.00 8.23
C ARG A 125 -1.84 0.51 8.44
N PHE A 126 -2.25 -0.52 7.73
CA PHE A 126 -3.58 -1.12 7.89
C PHE A 126 -3.50 -2.63 7.91
N ARG A 127 -4.47 -3.26 8.58
CA ARG A 127 -4.71 -4.69 8.49
C ARG A 127 -6.01 -4.97 7.76
N ALA A 128 -5.98 -6.00 6.92
CA ALA A 128 -7.14 -6.45 6.17
C ALA A 128 -7.15 -7.97 6.03
N ALA A 129 -8.26 -8.60 6.35
CA ALA A 129 -8.43 -10.05 6.25
C ALA A 129 -9.74 -10.39 5.53
N LYS A 130 -9.69 -11.44 4.68
CA LYS A 130 -10.91 -12.05 4.12
C LYS A 130 -11.52 -12.96 5.17
N LEU A 131 -12.75 -12.68 5.58
CA LEU A 131 -13.50 -13.50 6.53
C LEU A 131 -14.45 -14.44 5.78
N PRO A 132 -14.31 -15.77 5.90
CA PRO A 132 -15.24 -16.72 5.29
C PRO A 132 -16.68 -16.44 5.72
N GLY A 133 -17.58 -16.25 4.74
CA GLY A 133 -19.02 -16.05 4.99
C GLY A 133 -19.43 -14.69 5.60
N LYS A 134 -18.49 -13.81 5.98
CA LYS A 134 -18.77 -12.53 6.64
C LYS A 134 -18.19 -11.29 5.91
N GLY A 135 -17.51 -11.47 4.78
CA GLY A 135 -16.92 -10.37 4.00
C GLY A 135 -15.47 -10.09 4.38
N PHE A 136 -15.14 -8.89 4.83
CA PHE A 136 -13.77 -8.48 5.16
C PHE A 136 -13.72 -7.75 6.50
N ALA A 137 -12.65 -7.95 7.28
CA ALA A 137 -12.32 -7.12 8.43
C ALA A 137 -11.21 -6.14 8.05
N VAL A 138 -11.38 -4.87 8.42
CA VAL A 138 -10.41 -3.80 8.14
C VAL A 138 -10.16 -3.04 9.42
N VAL A 139 -8.88 -2.90 9.79
CA VAL A 139 -8.46 -2.08 10.93
C VAL A 139 -7.30 -1.21 10.46
N PRO A 140 -7.55 0.05 10.11
CA PRO A 140 -6.49 1.03 9.91
C PRO A 140 -5.85 1.35 11.26
N HIS A 141 -4.51 1.38 11.32
CA HIS A 141 -3.79 1.86 12.50
C HIS A 141 -3.63 3.39 12.43
N ASN A 142 -3.31 4.01 13.56
CA ASN A 142 -3.06 5.45 13.62
C ASN A 142 -1.93 5.82 12.62
N PRO A 143 -2.07 6.95 11.90
CA PRO A 143 -1.13 7.36 10.88
C PRO A 143 0.09 7.98 11.56
N THR A 144 1.27 7.77 10.96
CA THR A 144 2.39 8.70 11.16
C THR A 144 2.26 9.79 10.11
N ILE A 145 2.21 11.05 10.54
CA ILE A 145 2.10 12.21 9.65
C ILE A 145 3.45 12.94 9.70
N GLN A 146 4.09 13.12 8.55
CA GLN A 146 5.24 14.00 8.38
C GLN A 146 5.06 14.85 7.12
#